data_AF-Q703N0-F1
#
_entry.id   AF-Q703N0-F1
#
_cell.length_a   1.000
_cell.length_b   1.000
_cell.length_c   1.000
_cell.angle_alpha   90.00
_cell.angle_beta   90.00
_cell.angle_gamma   90.00
#
_symmetry.space_group_name_H-M   'P 1'
#
loop_
_entity.id
_entity.type
_entity.pdbx_description
1 polymer ?
#
loop_
_entity_poly.entity_id
_entity_poly.type
_entity_poly.pdbx_seq_one_letter_code
_entity_poly.pdbx_strand_id
1 'polypeptide(L)'
;GVEVTESRVRRHRMGFIKLAAPVSHVWYLKGIPSYVAILLDMPLRDVEQIVYFNCYAVLDPGDHKDLKYKQLLTEDEWLEIEDEIYAEDSEIENEPIVGIGAEALKQLLEDIDLGQVAEQLREEIASSRDQKRA
;
A
#
# COMPACT_ATOMS: atom_id res chain seq x y z
N GLY A 1 -19.55 29.82 15.82
CA GLY A 1 -20.62 30.84 15.70
C GLY A 1 -21.45 30.55 14.46
N VAL A 2 -22.68 31.04 14.39
CA VAL A 2 -23.59 30.86 13.24
C VAL A 2 -23.60 32.15 12.41
N GLU A 3 -23.39 32.01 11.11
CA GLU A 3 -23.47 33.11 10.15
C GLU A 3 -24.93 33.38 9.76
N VAL A 4 -25.40 34.63 9.83
CA VAL A 4 -26.77 35.01 9.48
C VAL A 4 -26.90 35.09 7.96
N THR A 5 -27.58 34.10 7.36
CA THR A 5 -27.75 33.96 5.90
C THR A 5 -29.10 33.31 5.56
N GLU A 6 -29.48 33.27 4.28
CA GLU A 6 -30.69 32.58 3.84
C GLU A 6 -30.64 31.08 4.17
N SER A 7 -31.75 30.52 4.65
CA SER A 7 -31.84 29.09 5.02
C SER A 7 -31.45 28.12 3.88
N ARG A 8 -31.58 28.55 2.60
CA ARG A 8 -31.23 27.76 1.41
C ARG A 8 -29.76 27.34 1.37
N VAL A 9 -28.86 28.08 2.00
CA VAL A 9 -27.43 27.76 1.99
C VAL A 9 -27.12 26.43 2.68
N ARG A 10 -27.96 25.99 3.63
CA ARG A 10 -27.80 24.70 4.35
C ARG A 10 -27.84 23.48 3.42
N ARG A 11 -28.43 23.61 2.23
CA ARG A 11 -28.50 22.53 1.22
C ARG A 11 -27.22 22.37 0.40
N HIS A 12 -26.35 23.39 0.41
CA HIS A 12 -25.15 23.44 -0.43
C HIS A 12 -23.86 23.38 0.38
N ARG A 13 -23.90 23.81 1.65
CA ARG A 13 -22.75 23.75 2.56
C ARG A 13 -22.49 22.31 2.97
N MET A 14 -21.32 21.80 2.62
CA MET A 14 -20.83 20.51 3.10
C MET A 14 -19.99 20.69 4.36
N GLY A 15 -20.09 19.73 5.28
CA GLY A 15 -19.14 19.55 6.36
C GLY A 15 -18.19 18.41 6.04
N PHE A 16 -17.11 18.31 6.80
CA PHE A 16 -16.23 17.15 6.75
C PHE A 16 -15.89 16.71 8.18
N ILE A 17 -15.47 15.46 8.30
CA ILE A 17 -14.97 14.89 9.55
C ILE A 17 -13.50 14.56 9.30
N LYS A 18 -12.62 15.08 10.15
CA LYS A 18 -11.22 14.67 10.15
C LYS A 18 -11.11 13.35 10.90
N LEU A 19 -10.76 12.29 10.18
CA LEU A 19 -10.52 10.98 10.78
C LEU A 19 -9.18 10.99 11.52
N ALA A 20 -9.09 10.21 12.59
CA ALA A 20 -7.84 10.05 13.36
C ALA A 20 -6.81 9.18 12.64
N ALA A 21 -7.28 8.23 11.84
CA ALA A 21 -6.47 7.32 11.04
C ALA A 21 -6.98 7.29 9.58
N PRO A 22 -6.11 7.00 8.60
CA PRO A 22 -6.54 6.81 7.23
C PRO A 22 -7.46 5.59 7.11
N VAL A 23 -8.39 5.63 6.15
CA VAL A 23 -9.31 4.53 5.83
C VAL A 23 -9.37 4.32 4.32
N SER A 24 -9.43 3.06 3.90
CA SER A 24 -9.59 2.73 2.49
C SER A 24 -11.04 2.96 2.04
N HIS A 25 -11.23 3.62 0.91
CA HIS A 25 -12.55 3.80 0.34
C HIS A 25 -13.04 2.51 -0.34
N VAL A 26 -14.19 1.97 0.12
CA VAL A 26 -14.69 0.63 -0.27
C VAL A 26 -14.84 0.43 -1.78
N TRP A 27 -15.25 1.45 -2.53
CA TRP A 27 -15.42 1.32 -3.98
C TRP A 27 -14.12 1.05 -4.74
N TYR A 28 -12.98 1.56 -4.27
CA TYR A 28 -11.69 1.33 -4.92
C TYR A 28 -11.02 0.05 -4.44
N LEU A 29 -11.38 -0.43 -3.25
CA LEU A 29 -10.89 -1.69 -2.70
C LEU A 29 -11.68 -2.90 -3.22
N LYS A 30 -12.99 -2.94 -2.96
CA LYS A 30 -13.88 -4.08 -3.26
C LYS A 30 -14.54 -4.01 -4.64
N GLY A 31 -14.29 -2.93 -5.39
CA GLY A 31 -14.76 -2.78 -6.77
C GLY A 31 -14.22 -3.90 -7.66
N ILE A 32 -14.98 -4.26 -8.70
CA ILE A 32 -14.53 -5.19 -9.74
C ILE A 32 -14.39 -4.37 -11.04
N PRO A 33 -13.17 -4.16 -11.55
CA PRO A 33 -11.89 -4.53 -10.95
C PRO A 33 -11.50 -3.62 -9.77
N SER A 34 -10.62 -4.10 -8.90
CA SER A 34 -10.11 -3.31 -7.77
C SER A 34 -8.98 -2.40 -8.26
N TYR A 35 -9.22 -1.09 -8.26
CA TYR A 35 -8.24 -0.11 -8.72
C TYR A 35 -7.00 -0.07 -7.85
N VAL A 36 -7.16 -0.24 -6.53
CA VAL A 36 -6.04 -0.27 -5.58
C VAL A 36 -5.14 -1.47 -5.86
N ALA A 37 -5.73 -2.65 -6.03
CA ALA A 37 -4.99 -3.87 -6.33
C ALA A 37 -4.22 -3.77 -7.66
N ILE A 38 -4.85 -3.21 -8.69
CA ILE A 38 -4.21 -2.96 -9.99
C ILE A 38 -3.02 -2.00 -9.85
N LEU A 39 -3.20 -0.88 -9.14
CA LEU A 39 -2.12 0.11 -8.98
C LEU A 39 -0.92 -0.47 -8.24
N LEU A 40 -1.16 -1.32 -7.26
CA LEU A 40 -0.10 -1.95 -6.47
C LEU A 40 0.52 -3.17 -7.13
N ASP A 41 -0.06 -3.66 -8.22
CA ASP A 41 0.29 -4.94 -8.85
C ASP A 41 0.26 -6.10 -7.83
N MET A 42 -0.77 -6.12 -6.99
CA MET A 42 -1.00 -7.16 -5.98
C MET A 42 -2.38 -7.79 -6.19
N PRO A 43 -2.58 -9.07 -5.86
CA PRO A 43 -3.89 -9.66 -5.94
C PRO A 43 -4.81 -9.04 -4.87
N LEU A 44 -6.10 -8.89 -5.20
CA LEU A 44 -7.09 -8.27 -4.31
C LEU A 44 -7.11 -8.91 -2.90
N ARG A 45 -6.94 -10.24 -2.82
CA ARG A 45 -6.93 -10.97 -1.55
C ARG A 45 -5.84 -10.47 -0.61
N ASP A 46 -4.67 -10.13 -1.14
CA ASP A 46 -3.50 -9.72 -0.38
C ASP A 46 -3.68 -8.30 0.14
N VAL A 47 -4.17 -7.39 -0.70
CA VAL A 47 -4.55 -6.03 -0.30
C VAL A 47 -5.61 -6.05 0.80
N GLU A 48 -6.57 -6.98 0.72
CA GLU A 48 -7.57 -7.16 1.77
C GLU A 48 -6.97 -7.68 3.08
N GLN A 49 -6.00 -8.60 3.04
CA GLN A 49 -5.33 -9.06 4.26
C GLN A 49 -4.67 -7.88 5.00
N ILE A 50 -4.03 -6.97 4.27
CA ILE A 50 -3.39 -5.78 4.85
C ILE A 50 -4.45 -4.87 5.48
N VAL A 51 -5.51 -4.53 4.73
CA VAL A 51 -6.56 -3.60 5.19
C VAL A 51 -7.34 -4.15 6.40
N TYR A 52 -7.53 -5.46 6.49
CA TYR A 52 -8.22 -6.12 7.59
C TYR A 52 -7.31 -6.52 8.76
N PHE A 53 -6.07 -6.06 8.78
CA PHE A 53 -5.11 -6.34 9.85
C PHE A 53 -4.75 -7.81 10.05
N ASN A 54 -4.75 -8.61 8.97
CA ASN A 54 -4.36 -10.02 9.03
C ASN A 54 -2.88 -10.24 8.71
N CYS A 55 -2.29 -9.41 7.84
CA CYS A 55 -0.89 -9.52 7.42
C CYS A 55 -0.26 -8.13 7.40
N TYR A 56 1.04 -8.09 7.70
CA TYR A 56 1.89 -6.93 7.47
C TYR A 56 2.34 -6.89 6.00
N ALA A 57 2.57 -5.69 5.50
CA ALA A 57 3.22 -5.46 4.21
C ALA A 57 4.57 -4.80 4.43
N VAL A 58 5.60 -5.30 3.76
CA VAL A 58 6.94 -4.70 3.77
C VAL A 58 6.91 -3.41 2.94
N LEU A 59 7.11 -2.28 3.61
CA LEU A 59 7.19 -0.94 3.03
C LEU A 59 8.63 -0.60 2.63
N ASP A 60 9.59 -0.98 3.46
CA ASP A 60 11.01 -0.89 3.16
C ASP A 60 11.69 -2.16 3.68
N PRO A 61 12.36 -2.97 2.83
CA PRO A 61 13.09 -4.15 3.27
C PRO A 61 14.36 -3.83 4.09
N GLY A 62 14.83 -2.57 4.10
CA GLY A 62 16.07 -2.20 4.79
C GLY A 62 17.27 -3.00 4.26
N ASP A 63 18.14 -3.45 5.17
CA ASP A 63 19.31 -4.28 4.82
C ASP A 63 19.03 -5.80 4.92
N HIS A 64 17.77 -6.19 5.17
CA HIS A 64 17.41 -7.60 5.34
C HIS A 64 17.39 -8.34 3.99
N LYS A 65 18.22 -9.38 3.85
CA LYS A 65 18.43 -10.09 2.57
C LYS A 65 17.20 -10.85 2.07
N ASP A 66 16.37 -11.34 2.98
CA ASP A 66 15.21 -12.18 2.63
C ASP A 66 13.92 -11.37 2.42
N LEU A 67 13.88 -10.09 2.80
CA LEU A 67 12.70 -9.26 2.66
C LEU A 67 12.65 -8.59 1.30
N LYS A 68 11.44 -8.54 0.73
CA LYS A 68 11.17 -7.85 -0.54
C LYS A 68 10.10 -6.80 -0.33
N TYR A 69 10.23 -5.69 -1.06
CA TYR A 69 9.19 -4.68 -1.12
C TYR A 69 7.84 -5.30 -1.54
N LYS A 70 6.75 -4.90 -0.86
CA LYS A 70 5.38 -5.44 -1.02
C LYS A 70 5.19 -6.91 -0.62
N GLN A 71 6.18 -7.56 -0.02
CA GLN A 71 6.00 -8.89 0.56
C GLN A 71 5.00 -8.83 1.72
N LEU A 72 4.13 -9.83 1.78
CA LEU A 72 3.25 -10.03 2.93
C LEU A 72 3.95 -10.88 3.97
N LEU A 73 3.79 -10.50 5.24
CA LEU A 73 4.25 -11.24 6.40
C LEU A 73 3.06 -11.50 7.32
N THR A 74 2.94 -12.72 7.80
CA THR A 74 2.07 -13.04 8.93
C THR A 74 2.66 -12.49 10.23
N GLU A 75 1.86 -12.49 11.30
CA GLU A 75 2.33 -12.04 12.62
C GLU A 75 3.49 -12.90 13.12
N ASP A 76 3.41 -14.23 12.98
CA ASP A 76 4.47 -15.15 13.39
C ASP A 76 5.76 -14.93 12.59
N GLU A 77 5.67 -14.79 11.26
CA GLU A 77 6.83 -14.50 10.40
C GLU A 77 7.48 -13.16 10.77
N TRP A 78 6.68 -12.12 11.05
CA TRP A 78 7.21 -10.83 11.47
C TRP A 78 7.93 -10.92 12.81
N LEU A 79 7.40 -11.67 13.78
CA LEU A 79 8.05 -11.87 15.08
C LEU A 79 9.39 -12.60 14.94
N GLU A 80 9.46 -13.64 14.10
CA GLU A 80 10.72 -14.35 13.82
C GLU A 80 11.77 -13.40 13.20
N ILE A 81 11.36 -12.58 12.23
CA ILE A 81 12.23 -11.58 11.60
C ILE A 81 12.65 -10.50 12.61
N GLU A 82 11.74 -10.05 13.47
CA GLU A 82 12.03 -9.06 14.52
C GLU A 82 13.08 -9.60 15.51
N ASP A 83 12.94 -10.86 15.95
CA ASP A 83 13.91 -11.53 16.80
C ASP A 83 15.30 -11.66 16.13
N GLU A 84 15.34 -11.93 14.82
CA GLU A 84 16.59 -11.96 14.04
C GLU A 84 17.25 -10.57 13.92
N ILE A 85 16.46 -9.52 13.71
CA ILE A 85 16.97 -8.14 13.59
C ILE A 85 17.65 -7.69 14.89
N TYR A 86 17.08 -8.04 16.04
CA TYR A 86 17.59 -7.65 17.36
C TYR A 86 18.53 -8.65 18.01
N ALA A 87 18.93 -9.72 17.30
CA ALA A 87 19.93 -10.65 17.78
C ALA A 87 21.30 -9.96 17.99
N GLU A 88 22.07 -10.40 18.98
CA GLU A 88 23.39 -9.80 19.30
C GLU A 88 24.39 -9.85 18.13
N ASP A 89 24.22 -10.80 17.21
CA ASP A 89 25.05 -11.00 16.02
C ASP A 89 24.47 -10.34 14.74
N SER A 90 23.44 -9.49 14.86
CA SER A 90 22.79 -8.88 13.70
C SER A 90 23.72 -7.88 12.97
N GLU A 91 23.79 -8.01 11.64
CA GLU A 91 24.52 -7.10 10.75
C GLU A 91 23.62 -5.98 10.18
N ILE A 92 22.37 -5.88 10.63
CA ILE A 92 21.36 -4.98 10.05
C ILE A 92 21.56 -3.57 10.63
N GLU A 93 21.99 -2.62 9.79
CA GLU A 93 22.10 -1.20 10.18
C GLU A 93 20.77 -0.45 9.93
N ASN A 94 20.09 -0.73 8.83
CA ASN A 94 18.78 -0.17 8.51
C ASN A 94 17.66 -1.18 8.78
N GLU A 95 16.86 -0.90 9.80
CA GLU A 95 15.70 -1.72 10.18
C GLU A 95 14.63 -1.72 9.08
N PRO A 96 14.06 -2.89 8.74
CA PRO A 96 12.96 -2.96 7.80
C PRO A 96 11.72 -2.27 8.36
N ILE A 97 11.02 -1.54 7.49
CA ILE A 97 9.77 -0.89 7.82
C ILE A 97 8.64 -1.76 7.29
N VAL A 98 7.83 -2.29 8.20
CA VAL A 98 6.59 -2.99 7.87
C VAL A 98 5.40 -2.18 8.34
N GLY A 99 4.29 -2.29 7.62
CA GLY A 99 3.05 -1.61 7.95
C GLY A 99 1.85 -2.52 7.81
N ILE A 100 0.77 -2.14 8.50
CA ILE A 100 -0.52 -2.83 8.41
C ILE A 100 -1.67 -1.84 8.26
N GLY A 101 -2.81 -2.31 7.77
CA GLY A 101 -4.02 -1.51 7.63
C GLY A 101 -3.98 -0.52 6.47
N ALA A 102 -4.88 0.46 6.53
CA ALA A 102 -5.03 1.47 5.49
C ALA A 102 -3.86 2.49 5.44
N GLU A 103 -3.06 2.58 6.51
CA GLU A 103 -1.88 3.43 6.56
C GLU A 103 -0.75 2.88 5.70
N ALA A 104 -0.46 1.58 5.84
CA ALA A 104 0.48 0.88 4.98
C ALA A 104 0.09 0.99 3.50
N LEU A 105 -1.21 0.79 3.22
CA LEU A 105 -1.72 0.92 1.86
C LEU A 105 -1.53 2.33 1.29
N LYS A 106 -1.74 3.36 2.12
CA LYS A 106 -1.51 4.76 1.72
C LYS A 106 -0.04 4.99 1.38
N GLN A 107 0.88 4.51 2.22
CA GLN A 107 2.32 4.67 1.99
C GLN A 107 2.76 3.96 0.71
N LEU A 108 2.35 2.69 0.53
CA LEU A 108 2.62 1.94 -0.70
C LEU A 108 2.12 2.64 -1.97
N LEU A 109 1.01 3.37 -1.90
CA LEU A 109 0.46 4.15 -3.02
C LEU A 109 1.20 5.47 -3.23
N GLU A 110 1.67 6.12 -2.16
CA GLU A 110 2.48 7.35 -2.22
C GLU A 110 3.86 7.10 -2.81
N ASP A 111 4.42 5.92 -2.61
CA ASP A 111 5.74 5.52 -3.11
C ASP A 111 5.76 5.17 -4.62
N ILE A 112 4.60 5.11 -5.28
CA ILE A 112 4.51 4.79 -6.72
C ILE A 112 4.80 6.03 -7.57
N ASP A 113 5.92 6.00 -8.30
CA ASP A 113 6.18 6.94 -9.40
C ASP A 113 5.50 6.46 -10.69
N LEU A 114 4.32 7.00 -10.97
CA LEU A 114 3.53 6.69 -12.18
C LEU A 114 4.30 6.98 -13.48
N GLY A 115 5.22 7.95 -13.49
CA GLY A 115 6.01 8.28 -14.67
C GLY A 115 7.03 7.18 -14.99
N GLN A 116 7.76 6.73 -13.97
CA GLN A 116 8.73 5.64 -14.11
C GLN A 116 8.05 4.32 -14.45
N VAL A 117 6.97 3.98 -13.74
CA VAL A 117 6.21 2.74 -13.99
C VAL A 117 5.64 2.72 -15.40
N ALA A 118 5.11 3.85 -15.89
CA ALA A 118 4.60 3.92 -17.26
C ALA A 118 5.69 3.69 -18.31
N GLU A 119 6.91 4.18 -18.09
CA GLU A 119 8.01 3.98 -19.03
C GLU A 119 8.53 2.54 -19.00
N GLN A 120 8.71 1.96 -17.80
CA GLN A 120 9.06 0.54 -17.63
C GLN A 120 8.06 -0.37 -18.34
N LEU A 121 6.76 -0.14 -18.16
CA LEU A 121 5.72 -0.93 -18.83
C LEU A 121 5.76 -0.77 -20.36
N ARG A 122 6.09 0.42 -20.89
CA ARG A 122 6.26 0.62 -22.33
C ARG A 122 7.48 -0.12 -22.87
N GLU A 123 8.59 -0.12 -22.14
CA GLU A 123 9.81 -0.87 -22.47
C GLU A 123 9.58 -2.39 -22.42
N GLU A 124 8.85 -2.88 -21.41
CA GLU A 124 8.43 -4.28 -21.31
C GLU A 124 7.53 -4.70 -22.47
N ILE A 125 6.58 -3.87 -22.87
CA ILE A 125 5.72 -4.14 -24.05
C ILE A 125 6.55 -4.13 -25.34
N ALA A 126 7.53 -3.24 -25.47
CA ALA A 126 8.40 -3.16 -26.63
C ALA A 126 9.32 -4.39 -26.75
N SER A 127 9.91 -4.85 -25.64
CA SER A 127 10.81 -6.00 -25.58
C SER A 127 10.06 -7.34 -25.70
N SER A 128 8.88 -7.47 -25.10
CA SER A 128 8.07 -8.70 -25.16
C SER A 128 7.50 -9.00 -26.55
N ARG A 129 7.41 -8.00 -27.44
CA ARG A 129 6.98 -8.20 -28.84
C ARG A 129 7.90 -9.13 -29.63
N ASP A 130 9.18 -9.26 -29.26
CA ASP A 130 10.12 -10.13 -29.95
C ASP A 130 10.08 -11.60 -29.49
N GLN A 131 9.44 -11.91 -28.36
CA GLN A 131 9.47 -13.26 -27.78
C GLN A 131 8.35 -14.21 -28.22
N LYS A 132 7.36 -13.79 -29.03
CA LYS A 132 6.36 -14.71 -29.62
C LYS A 132 5.98 -14.39 -31.06
N ARG A 133 6.84 -14.85 -31.98
CA ARG A 133 6.43 -15.49 -33.24
C ARG A 133 7.15 -16.84 -33.35
N ALA A 134 6.59 -17.86 -32.71
CA ALA A 134 6.90 -19.27 -32.93
C ALA A 134 5.60 -20.07 -32.82
#